data_AF-A0A453QN72-F1
#
_entry.id   AF-A0A453QN72-F1
#
_cell.length_a   1.000
_cell.length_b   1.000
_cell.length_c   1.000
_cell.angle_alpha   90.00
_cell.angle_beta   90.00
_cell.angle_gamma   90.00
#
_symmetry.space_group_name_H-M   'P 1'
#
loop_
_entity.id
_entity.type
_entity.pdbx_description
1 polymer ?
#
loop_
_entity_poly.entity_id
_entity_poly.type
_entity_poly.pdbx_seq_one_letter_code
_entity_poly.pdbx_strand_id
1 'polypeptide(L)'
;TSLERWSSMEAKRRRRGVLDLEAQFAFFRSQHRHPVNAAAHALLAGPILFTNLLILHFLPLPVPLDPALALALAYAASYLAVDRRAGALAALLFLGAWTASRALAARLGFALSWKLVLATQLFCWTWQLLGHGLFEKRGPTVRELPEVFLVEPFLILLQILNKLFGYEPYPGFGKNVDKKMEELKERKIN
;
A
#
# COMPACT_ATOMS: atom_id res chain seq x y z
N THR A 1 35.80 17.01 -4.46
CA THR A 1 36.25 17.31 -3.06
C THR A 1 35.62 16.33 -2.07
N SER A 2 36.08 16.26 -0.81
CA SER A 2 35.43 15.43 0.24
C SER A 2 33.96 15.82 0.42
N LEU A 3 33.62 17.11 0.23
CA LEU A 3 32.27 17.66 0.21
C LEU A 3 31.41 17.14 -0.94
N GLU A 4 31.93 17.04 -2.17
CA GLU A 4 31.21 16.42 -3.29
C GLU A 4 31.00 14.92 -3.10
N ARG A 5 31.97 14.23 -2.49
CA ARG A 5 31.85 12.81 -2.16
C ARG A 5 30.83 12.59 -1.03
N TRP A 6 30.71 13.52 -0.09
CA TRP A 6 29.71 13.52 0.97
C TRP A 6 28.31 13.85 0.45
N SER A 7 28.19 14.87 -0.40
CA SER A 7 26.94 15.25 -1.07
C SER A 7 26.45 14.16 -2.05
N SER A 8 27.39 13.49 -2.74
CA SER A 8 27.13 12.28 -3.53
C SER A 8 26.63 11.13 -2.65
N MET A 9 27.22 10.91 -1.46
CA MET A 9 26.77 9.89 -0.52
C MET A 9 25.41 10.22 0.14
N GLU A 10 25.13 11.49 0.44
CA GLU A 10 23.82 11.96 0.93
C GLU A 10 22.74 11.87 -0.15
N ALA A 11 23.07 12.19 -1.40
CA ALA A 11 22.19 11.96 -2.55
C ALA A 11 21.96 10.46 -2.79
N LYS A 12 22.96 9.60 -2.54
CA LYS A 12 22.85 8.14 -2.52
C LYS A 12 21.99 7.63 -1.35
N ARG A 13 21.79 8.45 -0.31
CA ARG A 13 21.14 8.09 0.97
C ARG A 13 19.84 8.86 1.24
N ARG A 14 19.21 9.48 0.24
CA ARG A 14 17.80 9.86 0.39
C ARG A 14 16.97 8.58 0.44
N ARG A 15 16.66 8.10 1.66
CA ARG A 15 15.50 7.24 1.87
C ARG A 15 14.33 7.90 1.14
N ARG A 16 13.52 7.13 0.41
CA ARG A 16 12.26 7.63 -0.11
C ARG A 16 11.47 8.13 1.09
N GLY A 17 11.29 9.44 1.22
CA GLY A 17 10.48 9.98 2.30
C GLY A 17 9.07 9.43 2.17
N VAL A 18 8.38 9.19 3.29
CA VAL A 18 6.97 8.72 3.30
C VAL A 18 6.01 9.73 2.63
N LEU A 19 6.50 10.92 2.29
CA LEU A 19 5.76 11.96 1.56
C LEU A 19 6.27 12.22 0.13
N ASP A 20 7.35 11.57 -0.33
CA ASP A 20 7.80 11.66 -1.73
C ASP A 20 7.01 10.68 -2.61
N LEU A 21 5.81 11.09 -2.98
CA LEU A 21 4.86 10.26 -3.72
C LEU A 21 5.42 9.80 -5.07
N GLU A 22 6.14 10.65 -5.79
CA GLU A 22 6.77 10.26 -7.07
C GLU A 22 7.79 9.14 -6.86
N ALA A 23 8.67 9.26 -5.87
CA ALA A 23 9.71 8.25 -5.63
C ALA A 23 9.11 6.94 -5.12
N GLN A 24 8.08 7.00 -4.28
CA GLN A 24 7.34 5.83 -3.82
C GLN A 24 6.63 5.13 -4.96
N PHE A 25 5.90 5.87 -5.79
CA PHE A 25 5.13 5.30 -6.88
C PHE A 25 6.04 4.74 -7.98
N ALA A 26 7.14 5.41 -8.30
CA ALA A 26 8.17 4.88 -9.20
C ALA A 26 8.77 3.57 -8.66
N PHE A 27 9.09 3.52 -7.37
CA PHE A 27 9.59 2.29 -6.77
C PHE A 27 8.55 1.17 -6.81
N PHE A 28 7.31 1.44 -6.41
CA PHE A 28 6.21 0.48 -6.45
C PHE A 28 6.02 -0.11 -7.85
N ARG A 29 5.96 0.74 -8.88
CA ARG A 29 5.86 0.30 -10.29
C ARG A 29 7.08 -0.50 -10.74
N SER A 30 8.27 -0.19 -10.22
CA SER A 30 9.49 -0.97 -10.52
C SER A 30 9.48 -2.38 -9.90
N GLN A 31 8.68 -2.61 -8.86
CA GLN A 31 8.52 -3.91 -8.19
C GLN A 31 7.31 -4.71 -8.73
N HIS A 32 6.40 -4.09 -9.47
CA HIS A 32 5.19 -4.72 -10.03
C HIS A 32 5.12 -4.48 -11.54
N ARG A 33 6.14 -4.94 -12.26
CA ARG A 33 6.28 -4.76 -13.71
C ARG A 33 5.39 -5.73 -14.47
N HIS A 34 5.21 -6.95 -13.97
CA HIS A 34 4.40 -7.96 -14.63
C HIS A 34 2.90 -7.68 -14.41
N PRO A 35 2.09 -7.59 -15.48
CA PRO A 35 0.69 -7.16 -15.37
C PRO A 35 -0.16 -8.12 -14.52
N VAL A 36 0.13 -9.42 -14.55
CA VAL A 36 -0.59 -10.40 -13.72
C VAL A 36 -0.28 -10.21 -12.23
N ASN A 37 0.97 -9.88 -11.87
CA ASN A 37 1.32 -9.61 -10.48
C ASN A 37 0.65 -8.33 -10.00
N ALA A 38 0.74 -7.26 -10.80
CA ALA A 38 0.07 -6.00 -10.48
C ALA A 38 -1.46 -6.16 -10.31
N ALA A 39 -2.10 -6.96 -11.17
CA ALA A 39 -3.53 -7.26 -11.07
C ALA A 39 -3.85 -8.10 -9.81
N ALA A 40 -3.03 -9.10 -9.48
CA ALA A 40 -3.18 -9.88 -8.25
C ALA A 40 -3.15 -8.98 -7.00
N HIS A 41 -2.18 -8.07 -6.90
CA HIS A 41 -2.11 -7.12 -5.79
C HIS A 41 -3.32 -6.18 -5.75
N ALA A 42 -3.73 -5.64 -6.91
CA ALA A 42 -4.91 -4.78 -7.01
C ALA A 42 -6.20 -5.46 -6.53
N LEU A 43 -6.39 -6.75 -6.84
CA LEU A 43 -7.59 -7.51 -6.47
C LEU A 43 -7.54 -8.02 -5.02
N LEU A 44 -6.37 -8.38 -4.51
CA LEU A 44 -6.23 -9.08 -3.24
C LEU A 44 -5.88 -8.17 -2.06
N ALA A 45 -5.38 -6.95 -2.28
CA ALA A 45 -5.09 -6.01 -1.20
C ALA A 45 -6.35 -5.59 -0.42
N GLY A 46 -7.47 -5.35 -1.12
CA GLY A 46 -8.75 -4.98 -0.49
C GLY A 46 -9.25 -6.00 0.52
N PRO A 47 -9.39 -7.30 0.16
CA PRO A 47 -9.75 -8.36 1.09
C PRO A 47 -8.83 -8.49 2.32
N ILE A 48 -7.52 -8.31 2.16
CA ILE A 48 -6.56 -8.30 3.29
C ILE A 48 -6.89 -7.16 4.24
N LEU A 49 -7.01 -5.93 3.74
CA LEU A 49 -7.29 -4.76 4.56
C LEU A 49 -8.66 -4.88 5.25
N PHE A 50 -9.67 -5.36 4.53
CA PHE A 50 -11.00 -5.58 5.09
C PHE A 50 -11.00 -6.59 6.24
N THR A 51 -10.29 -7.71 6.07
CA THR A 51 -10.22 -8.74 7.12
C THR A 51 -9.37 -8.31 8.32
N ASN A 52 -8.39 -7.41 8.13
CA ASN A 52 -7.70 -6.75 9.24
C ASN A 52 -8.67 -5.89 10.08
N LEU A 53 -9.53 -5.09 9.44
CA LEU A 53 -10.56 -4.32 10.14
C LEU A 53 -11.55 -5.25 10.87
N LEU A 54 -11.97 -6.33 10.21
CA LEU A 54 -12.91 -7.30 10.77
C LEU A 54 -12.42 -7.91 12.09
N ILE A 55 -11.17 -8.37 12.13
CA ILE A 55 -10.66 -9.04 13.34
C ILE A 55 -10.44 -8.07 14.50
N LEU A 56 -10.12 -6.81 14.21
CA LEU A 56 -9.85 -5.79 15.23
C LEU A 56 -11.07 -5.45 16.09
N HIS A 57 -12.30 -5.69 15.60
CA HIS A 57 -13.51 -5.53 16.41
C HIS A 57 -13.61 -6.51 17.58
N PHE A 58 -12.84 -7.60 17.57
CA PHE A 58 -12.80 -8.59 18.65
C PHE A 58 -11.61 -8.40 19.60
N LEU A 59 -10.79 -7.36 19.39
CA LEU A 59 -9.64 -7.08 20.24
C LEU A 59 -10.09 -6.34 21.52
N PRO A 60 -9.96 -6.94 22.71
CA PRO A 60 -10.46 -6.36 23.95
C PRO A 60 -9.47 -5.32 24.51
N LEU A 61 -9.31 -4.18 23.82
CA LEU A 61 -8.48 -3.08 24.31
C LEU A 61 -9.28 -2.19 25.27
N PRO A 62 -8.69 -1.77 26.42
CA PRO A 62 -9.32 -0.85 27.36
C PRO A 62 -9.22 0.60 26.87
N VAL A 63 -9.61 0.86 25.63
CA VAL A 63 -9.58 2.20 25.01
C VAL A 63 -10.98 2.56 24.50
N PRO A 64 -11.38 3.83 24.57
CA PRO A 64 -12.72 4.25 24.16
C PRO A 64 -12.93 4.21 22.63
N LEU A 65 -11.83 4.15 21.86
CA LEU A 65 -11.87 4.14 20.40
C LEU A 65 -11.75 2.69 19.88
N ASP A 66 -12.73 2.27 19.08
CA ASP A 66 -12.70 0.99 18.36
C ASP A 66 -11.36 0.84 17.58
N PRO A 67 -10.56 -0.21 17.84
CA PRO A 67 -9.26 -0.40 17.19
C PRO A 67 -9.34 -0.45 15.66
N ALA A 68 -10.44 -0.98 15.12
CA ALA A 68 -10.67 -0.99 13.67
C ALA A 68 -10.90 0.43 13.13
N LEU A 69 -11.66 1.26 13.85
CA LEU A 69 -11.86 2.66 13.50
C LEU A 69 -10.55 3.44 13.58
N ALA A 70 -9.76 3.22 14.63
CA ALA A 70 -8.45 3.85 14.79
C ALA A 70 -7.53 3.56 13.59
N LEU A 71 -7.48 2.30 13.14
CA LEU A 71 -6.72 1.91 11.96
C LEU A 71 -7.24 2.57 10.69
N ALA A 72 -8.56 2.56 10.47
CA ALA A 72 -9.17 3.20 9.29
C ALA A 72 -8.88 4.71 9.25
N LEU A 73 -8.96 5.41 10.38
CA LEU A 73 -8.64 6.83 10.49
C LEU A 73 -7.14 7.11 10.28
N ALA A 74 -6.26 6.24 10.78
CA ALA A 74 -4.82 6.35 10.54
C ALA A 74 -4.49 6.24 9.05
N TYR A 75 -5.07 5.28 8.33
CA TYR A 75 -4.93 5.17 6.87
C TYR A 75 -5.51 6.39 6.15
N ALA A 76 -6.73 6.80 6.49
CA ALA A 76 -7.39 7.96 5.89
C ALA A 76 -6.56 9.24 6.04
N ALA A 77 -6.08 9.54 7.26
CA ALA A 77 -5.24 10.70 7.53
C ALA A 77 -3.90 10.63 6.76
N SER A 78 -3.24 9.47 6.75
CA SER A 78 -1.99 9.27 6.02
C SER A 78 -2.17 9.54 4.53
N TYR A 79 -3.26 9.06 3.93
CA TYR A 79 -3.49 9.18 2.49
C TYR A 79 -3.94 10.57 2.07
N LEU A 80 -4.76 11.23 2.90
CA LEU A 80 -5.10 12.64 2.72
C LEU A 80 -3.86 13.55 2.77
N ALA A 81 -2.86 13.21 3.60
CA ALA A 81 -1.61 13.95 3.68
C ALA A 81 -0.73 13.79 2.44
N VAL A 82 -0.86 12.67 1.72
CA VAL A 82 -0.06 12.35 0.52
C VAL A 82 -0.69 12.94 -0.75
N ASP A 83 -2.00 12.78 -0.93
CA ASP A 83 -2.77 13.36 -2.04
C ASP A 83 -4.21 13.61 -1.57
N ARG A 84 -4.71 14.85 -1.72
CA ARG A 84 -6.03 15.20 -1.19
C ARG A 84 -7.19 14.51 -1.90
N ARG A 85 -7.13 14.28 -3.21
CA ARG A 85 -8.27 13.76 -4.00
C ARG A 85 -8.32 12.24 -3.94
N ALA A 86 -7.22 11.58 -4.29
CA ALA A 86 -7.07 10.14 -4.14
C ALA A 86 -7.13 9.72 -2.67
N GLY A 87 -6.57 10.52 -1.77
CA GLY A 87 -6.66 10.30 -0.32
C GLY A 87 -8.08 10.44 0.23
N ALA A 88 -8.89 11.38 -0.28
CA ALA A 88 -10.29 11.47 0.10
C ALA A 88 -11.10 10.25 -0.37
N LEU A 89 -10.86 9.77 -1.60
CA LEU A 89 -11.45 8.52 -2.08
C LEU A 89 -11.02 7.33 -1.20
N ALA A 90 -9.73 7.23 -0.88
CA ALA A 90 -9.23 6.19 0.00
C ALA A 90 -9.89 6.26 1.39
N ALA A 91 -10.02 7.46 1.97
CA ALA A 91 -10.69 7.66 3.26
C ALA A 91 -12.14 7.16 3.22
N LEU A 92 -12.90 7.49 2.17
CA LEU A 92 -14.26 6.99 1.99
C LEU A 92 -14.32 5.46 1.89
N LEU A 93 -13.39 4.85 1.15
CA LEU A 93 -13.28 3.40 1.03
C LEU A 93 -12.96 2.73 2.38
N PHE A 94 -12.03 3.29 3.16
CA PHE A 94 -11.67 2.77 4.49
C PHE A 94 -12.80 2.91 5.50
N LEU A 95 -13.52 4.04 5.53
CA LEU A 95 -14.66 4.24 6.41
C LEU A 95 -15.84 3.34 6.02
N GLY A 96 -16.07 3.15 4.71
CA GLY A 96 -17.04 2.18 4.20
C GLY A 96 -16.67 0.74 4.59
N ALA A 97 -15.41 0.35 4.41
CA ALA A 97 -14.89 -0.95 4.80
C ALA A 97 -15.02 -1.20 6.32
N TRP A 98 -14.71 -0.20 7.15
CA TRP A 98 -14.91 -0.25 8.60
C TRP A 98 -16.37 -0.45 8.99
N THR A 99 -17.29 0.31 8.37
CA THR A 99 -18.73 0.18 8.63
C THR A 99 -19.22 -1.22 8.26
N ALA A 100 -18.81 -1.73 7.09
CA ALA A 100 -19.15 -3.06 6.62
C ALA A 100 -18.52 -4.17 7.48
N SER A 101 -17.26 -4.02 7.90
CA SER A 101 -16.59 -5.00 8.78
C SER A 101 -17.26 -5.08 10.15
N ARG A 102 -17.72 -3.94 10.69
CA ARG A 102 -18.44 -3.89 11.97
C ARG A 102 -19.79 -4.61 11.89
N ALA A 103 -20.56 -4.35 10.82
CA ALA A 103 -21.83 -5.03 10.59
C ALA A 103 -21.62 -6.55 10.42
N LEU A 104 -20.56 -6.95 9.71
CA LEU A 104 -20.22 -8.36 9.51
C LEU A 104 -19.77 -9.03 10.81
N ALA A 105 -18.94 -8.37 11.63
CA ALA A 105 -18.52 -8.86 12.94
C ALA A 105 -19.71 -9.14 13.86
N ALA A 106 -20.68 -8.22 13.92
CA ALA A 106 -21.89 -8.37 14.70
C ALA A 106 -22.77 -9.55 14.22
N ARG A 107 -22.79 -9.82 12.91
CA ARG A 107 -23.56 -10.92 12.32
C ARG A 107 -22.91 -12.29 12.52
N LEU A 108 -21.59 -12.40 12.37
CA LEU A 108 -20.90 -13.68 12.34
C LEU A 108 -20.38 -14.12 13.72
N GLY A 109 -20.08 -13.16 14.60
CA GLY A 109 -19.35 -13.42 15.85
C GLY A 109 -17.91 -13.90 15.63
N PHE A 110 -17.16 -14.01 16.71
CA PHE A 110 -15.71 -14.23 16.66
C PHE A 110 -15.31 -15.49 15.89
N ALA A 111 -15.90 -16.64 16.21
CA ALA A 111 -15.46 -17.93 15.66
C ALA A 111 -15.58 -18.01 14.13
N LEU A 112 -16.67 -17.49 13.56
CA LEU A 112 -16.88 -17.51 12.11
C LEU A 112 -16.11 -16.38 11.41
N SER A 113 -16.04 -15.18 12.01
CA SER A 113 -15.17 -14.10 11.52
C SER A 113 -13.71 -14.55 11.46
N TRP A 114 -13.21 -15.26 12.46
CA TRP A 114 -11.83 -15.75 12.47
C TRP A 114 -11.54 -16.77 11.37
N LYS A 115 -12.47 -17.70 11.10
CA LYS A 115 -12.35 -18.63 9.96
C LYS A 115 -12.28 -17.90 8.63
N LEU A 116 -13.13 -16.89 8.43
CA LEU A 116 -13.12 -16.04 7.24
C LEU A 116 -11.78 -15.29 7.11
N VAL A 117 -11.33 -14.64 8.19
CA VAL A 117 -10.06 -13.90 8.24
C VAL A 117 -8.90 -14.82 7.88
N LEU A 118 -8.77 -15.98 8.52
CA LEU A 118 -7.68 -16.93 8.24
C LEU A 118 -7.69 -17.40 6.79
N ALA A 119 -8.85 -17.80 6.27
CA ALA A 119 -8.96 -18.27 4.88
C ALA A 119 -8.56 -17.18 3.88
N THR A 120 -9.07 -15.95 4.07
CA THR A 120 -8.76 -14.81 3.20
C THR A 120 -7.29 -14.42 3.29
N GLN A 121 -6.73 -14.30 4.50
CA GLN A 121 -5.34 -13.89 4.71
C GLN A 121 -4.37 -14.91 4.09
N LEU A 122 -4.56 -16.21 4.36
CA LEU A 122 -3.72 -17.26 3.79
C LEU A 122 -3.80 -17.26 2.26
N PHE A 123 -5.00 -17.19 1.68
CA PHE A 123 -5.16 -17.17 0.24
C PHE A 123 -4.51 -15.94 -0.40
N CYS A 124 -4.82 -14.75 0.11
CA CYS A 124 -4.36 -13.49 -0.49
C CYS A 124 -2.85 -13.30 -0.34
N TRP A 125 -2.29 -13.53 0.85
CA TRP A 125 -0.83 -13.43 1.04
C TRP A 125 -0.08 -14.47 0.23
N THR A 126 -0.57 -15.71 0.15
CA THR A 126 0.07 -16.74 -0.67
C THR A 126 0.20 -16.27 -2.12
N TRP A 127 -0.88 -15.76 -2.70
CA TRP A 127 -0.84 -15.33 -4.10
C TRP A 127 -0.04 -14.05 -4.34
N GLN A 128 -0.03 -13.10 -3.40
CA GLN A 128 0.82 -11.90 -3.49
C GLN A 128 2.31 -12.26 -3.37
N LEU A 129 2.69 -13.13 -2.43
CA LEU A 129 4.08 -13.59 -2.30
C LEU A 129 4.52 -14.45 -3.48
N LEU A 130 3.67 -15.36 -3.96
CA LEU A 130 3.94 -16.16 -5.15
C LEU A 130 4.08 -15.30 -6.39
N GLY A 131 3.24 -14.28 -6.56
CA GLY A 131 3.33 -13.35 -7.67
C GLY A 131 4.69 -12.63 -7.73
N HIS A 132 5.17 -12.15 -6.59
CA HIS A 132 6.53 -11.61 -6.47
C HIS A 132 7.62 -12.63 -6.80
N GLY A 133 7.51 -13.86 -6.30
CA GLY A 133 8.50 -14.92 -6.55
C GLY A 133 8.55 -15.37 -8.01
N LEU A 134 7.39 -15.64 -8.61
CA LEU A 134 7.26 -16.18 -9.96
C LEU A 134 7.53 -15.14 -11.05
N PHE A 135 7.00 -13.93 -10.90
CA PHE A 135 7.05 -12.91 -11.96
C PHE A 135 8.18 -11.91 -11.77
N GLU A 136 8.46 -11.49 -10.54
CA GLU A 136 9.41 -10.41 -10.25
C GLU A 136 10.76 -10.94 -9.75
N LYS A 137 10.83 -12.24 -9.42
CA LYS A 137 12.00 -12.94 -8.84
C LYS A 137 12.59 -12.23 -7.63
N ARG A 138 11.76 -11.43 -6.94
CA ARG A 138 12.13 -10.60 -5.79
C ARG A 138 10.87 -10.28 -5.00
N GLY A 139 10.96 -10.47 -3.69
CA GLY A 139 9.92 -10.07 -2.74
C GLY A 139 10.32 -8.85 -1.90
N PRO A 140 9.39 -8.35 -1.07
CA PRO A 140 9.66 -7.28 -0.12
C PRO A 140 10.71 -7.73 0.91
N THR A 141 11.59 -6.81 1.28
CA THR A 141 12.57 -7.01 2.34
C THR A 141 12.04 -6.48 3.67
N VAL A 142 12.61 -6.94 4.80
CA VAL A 142 12.22 -6.47 6.15
C VAL A 142 12.32 -4.94 6.30
N ARG A 143 13.22 -4.31 5.54
CA ARG A 143 13.41 -2.85 5.57
C ARG A 143 12.30 -2.08 4.86
N GLU A 144 11.50 -2.75 4.04
CA GLU A 144 10.40 -2.18 3.25
C GLU A 144 9.03 -2.44 3.90
N LEU A 145 8.99 -3.05 5.10
CA LEU A 145 7.73 -3.36 5.81
C LEU A 145 6.86 -2.12 6.08
N PRO A 146 7.40 -0.95 6.53
CA PRO A 146 6.57 0.24 6.70
C PRO A 146 5.88 0.66 5.40
N GLU A 147 6.59 0.57 4.28
CA GLU A 147 6.04 0.86 2.96
C GLU A 147 4.97 -0.17 2.56
N VAL A 148 5.23 -1.46 2.75
CA VAL A 148 4.27 -2.55 2.44
C VAL A 148 2.97 -2.40 3.20
N PHE A 149 3.02 -2.11 4.51
CA PHE A 149 1.80 -2.05 5.32
C PHE A 149 1.08 -0.70 5.22
N LEU A 150 1.80 0.42 5.21
CA LEU A 150 1.16 1.73 5.25
C LEU A 150 0.96 2.32 3.85
N VAL A 151 1.96 2.24 2.98
CA VAL A 151 2.00 3.04 1.73
C VAL A 151 1.44 2.28 0.54
N GLU A 152 1.77 1.00 0.39
CA GLU A 152 1.38 0.20 -0.79
C GLU A 152 -0.12 0.16 -1.07
N PRO A 153 -1.04 0.05 -0.07
CA PRO A 153 -2.47 0.09 -0.37
C PRO A 153 -2.90 1.36 -1.12
N PHE A 154 -2.31 2.50 -0.75
CA PHE A 154 -2.56 3.75 -1.44
C PHE A 154 -1.94 3.78 -2.84
N LEU A 155 -0.72 3.24 -3.00
CA LEU A 155 -0.09 3.17 -4.32
C LEU A 155 -0.82 2.22 -5.28
N ILE A 156 -1.44 1.16 -4.77
CA ILE A 156 -2.33 0.28 -5.54
C ILE A 156 -3.56 1.08 -6.01
N LEU A 157 -4.22 1.82 -5.12
CA LEU A 157 -5.34 2.69 -5.49
C LEU A 157 -4.91 3.72 -6.55
N LEU A 158 -3.78 4.39 -6.32
CA LEU A 158 -3.23 5.37 -7.27
C LEU A 158 -2.89 4.71 -8.62
N GLN A 159 -2.40 3.48 -8.62
CA GLN A 159 -2.14 2.72 -9.84
C GLN A 159 -3.41 2.43 -10.63
N ILE A 160 -4.51 2.07 -9.95
CA ILE A 160 -5.83 1.86 -10.55
C ILE A 160 -6.35 3.18 -11.13
N LEU A 161 -6.32 4.25 -10.34
CA LEU A 161 -6.75 5.58 -10.76
C LEU A 161 -5.98 6.08 -11.98
N ASN A 162 -4.66 5.92 -11.97
CA ASN A 162 -3.80 6.35 -13.07
C ASN A 162 -4.04 5.51 -14.34
N LYS A 163 -4.13 4.17 -14.25
CA LYS A 163 -4.31 3.30 -15.43
C LYS A 163 -5.71 3.34 -16.03
N LEU A 164 -6.74 3.37 -15.20
CA LEU A 164 -8.12 3.25 -15.65
C LEU A 164 -8.80 4.59 -15.91
N PHE A 165 -8.38 5.65 -15.20
CA PHE A 165 -9.04 6.95 -15.26
C PHE A 165 -8.10 8.09 -15.66
N GLY A 166 -6.83 7.80 -15.95
CA GLY A 166 -5.83 8.81 -16.30
C GLY A 166 -5.54 9.81 -15.18
N TYR A 167 -5.84 9.45 -13.93
CA TYR A 167 -5.63 10.34 -12.78
C TYR A 167 -4.14 10.64 -12.59
N GLU A 168 -3.84 11.93 -12.39
CA GLU A 168 -2.55 12.42 -11.92
C GLU A 168 -2.77 13.34 -10.70
N PRO A 169 -1.98 13.20 -9.61
CA PRO A 169 -1.96 14.15 -8.50
C PRO A 169 -1.76 15.61 -8.94
N TYR A 170 -0.93 15.83 -9.96
CA TYR A 170 -0.72 17.10 -10.64
C TYR A 170 -0.22 16.85 -12.08
N PRO A 171 -0.35 17.83 -12.99
CA PRO A 171 0.07 17.68 -14.38
C PRO A 171 1.55 17.31 -14.50
N GLY A 172 1.84 16.22 -15.22
CA GLY A 172 3.20 15.75 -15.47
C GLY A 172 3.74 14.79 -14.41
N PHE A 173 2.92 14.41 -13.42
CA PHE A 173 3.30 13.43 -12.40
C PHE A 173 3.74 12.10 -13.02
N GLY A 174 3.02 11.57 -14.01
CA GLY A 174 3.36 10.30 -14.66
C GLY A 174 4.73 10.37 -15.34
N LYS A 175 5.03 11.47 -16.03
CA LYS A 175 6.33 11.68 -16.69
C LYS A 175 7.49 11.69 -15.70
N ASN A 176 7.31 12.36 -14.55
CA ASN A 176 8.33 12.40 -13.51
C ASN A 176 8.53 11.02 -12.86
N VAL A 177 7.46 10.27 -12.65
CA VAL A 177 7.50 8.89 -12.15
C VAL A 177 8.25 7.99 -13.13
N ASP A 178 7.96 8.07 -14.42
CA ASP A 178 8.63 7.27 -15.45
C ASP A 178 10.13 7.61 -15.51
N LYS A 179 10.50 8.91 -15.42
CA LYS A 179 11.91 9.32 -15.31
C LYS A 179 12.60 8.70 -14.09
N LYS A 180 11.96 8.76 -12.90
CA LYS A 180 12.50 8.13 -11.69
C LYS A 180 12.62 6.60 -11.82
N MET A 181 11.72 5.95 -12.55
CA MET A 181 11.83 4.52 -12.82
C MET A 181 13.05 4.19 -13.69
N GLU A 182 13.35 4.98 -14.71
CA GLU A 182 14.56 4.79 -15.52
C GLU A 182 15.83 4.99 -14.68
N GLU A 183 15.88 6.05 -13.86
CA GLU A 183 17.00 6.27 -12.91
C GLU A 183 17.17 5.09 -11.94
N LEU A 184 16.07 4.47 -11.48
CA LEU A 184 16.12 3.28 -10.63
C LEU A 184 16.62 2.03 -11.37
N LYS A 185 16.38 1.91 -12.67
CA LYS A 185 16.91 0.81 -13.50
C LYS A 185 18.41 0.98 -13.70
N GLU A 186 18.87 2.18 -14.05
CA GLU A 186 20.30 2.47 -14.25
C GLU A 186 21.11 2.20 -12.97
N ARG A 187 20.59 2.58 -11.80
CA ARG A 187 21.22 2.30 -10.49
C ARG A 187 21.29 0.81 -10.12
N LYS A 188 20.50 -0.05 -10.77
CA LYS A 188 20.56 -1.51 -10.54
C LYS A 188 21.55 -2.19 -11.49
N ILE A 189 21.92 -1.53 -12.59
CA ILE A 189 22.86 -2.03 -13.60
C ILE A 189 24.30 -1.68 -13.21
N ASN A 190 24.52 -0.53 -12.57
CA ASN A 190 25.80 -0.05 -12.04
C ASN A 190 26.04 -0.46 -10.58
#